data_AF-A0A815Z9D7-F1
#
_entry.id   AF-A0A815Z9D7-F1
#
_cell.length_a   1.000
_cell.length_b   1.000
_cell.length_c   1.000
_cell.angle_alpha   90.00
_cell.angle_beta   90.00
_cell.angle_gamma   90.00
#
_symmetry.space_group_name_H-M   'P 1'
#
loop_
_entity.id
_entity.type
_entity.pdbx_description
1 polymer ?
#
loop_
_entity_poly.entity_id
_entity_poly.type
_entity_poly.pdbx_seq_one_letter_code
_entity_poly.pdbx_strand_id
1 'polypeptide(L)'
;MSEIPIHIRHCILYEFQLKNNASVAARNICAALGEGIVVGRTCRDWFKRFQDGGGSVMIWASFGWGGKSSICFVDGRMNAKGYREVLKKHLIDIGSCMDGSDWIFQQDNAPIHQAKANLTWFKSQKINVLPWPSLSPDLNLVENLWGTLARKVYAGGKQFRTKEQLKTTII
;
A
#
# COMPACT_ATOMS: atom_id res chain seq x y z
N MET A 1 16.55 4.36 20.86
CA MET A 1 16.90 5.55 20.06
C MET A 1 15.73 6.51 20.11
N SER A 2 15.96 7.71 20.64
CA SER A 2 14.99 8.80 20.69
C SER A 2 14.46 9.12 19.29
N GLU A 3 13.21 9.58 19.23
CA GLU A 3 12.55 9.95 17.99
C GLU A 3 13.15 11.24 17.44
N ILE A 4 13.66 11.19 16.20
CA ILE A 4 14.19 12.36 15.54
C ILE A 4 13.03 13.24 15.08
N PRO A 5 13.07 14.56 15.37
CA PRO A 5 12.02 15.46 14.93
C PRO A 5 11.82 15.41 13.40
N ILE A 6 10.56 15.54 12.97
CA ILE A 6 10.21 15.39 11.55
C ILE A 6 10.95 16.38 10.64
N HIS A 7 11.23 17.58 11.12
CA HIS A 7 11.98 18.60 10.37
C HIS A 7 13.42 18.14 10.08
N ILE A 8 14.10 17.46 11.02
CA ILE A 8 15.44 16.90 10.81
C ILE A 8 15.40 15.79 9.76
N ARG A 9 14.37 14.93 9.76
CA ARG A 9 14.20 13.90 8.73
C ARG A 9 14.09 14.51 7.33
N HIS A 10 13.38 15.63 7.17
CA HIS A 10 13.30 16.34 5.89
C HIS A 10 14.66 16.87 5.45
N CYS A 11 15.47 17.42 6.35
CA CYS A 11 16.84 17.83 6.03
C CYS A 11 17.71 16.63 5.59
N ILE A 12 17.59 15.48 6.25
CA ILE A 12 18.32 14.27 5.84
C ILE A 12 17.85 13.80 4.45
N LEU A 13 16.55 13.87 4.15
CA LEU A 13 16.01 13.53 2.82
C LEU A 13 16.53 14.48 1.74
N TYR A 14 16.59 15.78 2.02
CA TYR A 14 17.14 16.79 1.11
C TYR A 14 18.61 16.48 0.76
N GLU A 15 19.45 16.22 1.77
CA GLU A 15 20.85 15.84 1.58
C GLU A 15 21.01 14.55 0.76
N PHE A 16 20.13 13.57 0.97
CA PHE A 16 20.09 12.35 0.17
C PHE A 16 19.75 12.63 -1.30
N GLN A 17 18.80 13.52 -1.57
CA GLN A 17 18.42 13.92 -2.93
C GLN A 17 19.54 14.67 -3.65
N LEU A 18 20.34 15.44 -2.91
CA LEU A 18 21.58 16.07 -3.41
C LEU A 18 22.72 15.08 -3.69
N LYS A 19 22.51 13.77 -3.46
CA LYS A 19 23.52 12.72 -3.66
C LYS A 19 24.75 12.86 -2.76
N ASN A 20 24.64 13.63 -1.67
CA ASN A 20 25.68 13.63 -0.64
C ASN A 20 25.77 12.26 0.02
N ASN A 21 26.90 11.96 0.66
CA ASN A 21 27.00 10.79 1.54
C ASN A 21 26.57 11.13 2.97
N ALA A 22 26.27 10.12 3.78
CA ALA A 22 25.71 10.31 5.12
C ALA A 22 26.61 11.10 6.08
N SER A 23 27.94 11.03 5.91
CA SER A 23 28.88 11.80 6.73
C SER A 23 28.84 13.28 6.36
N VAL A 24 28.79 13.60 5.06
CA VAL A 24 28.62 14.97 4.56
C VAL A 24 27.27 15.53 5.00
N ALA A 25 26.20 14.75 4.87
CA ALA A 25 24.87 15.14 5.32
C ALA A 25 24.82 15.49 6.81
N ALA A 26 25.40 14.65 7.67
CA ALA A 26 25.44 14.93 9.11
C ALA A 26 26.20 16.22 9.43
N ARG A 27 27.33 16.46 8.75
CA ARG A 27 28.12 17.69 8.91
C ARG A 27 27.33 18.92 8.46
N ASN A 28 26.69 18.86 7.28
CA ASN A 28 25.92 19.98 6.74
C ASN A 28 24.73 20.33 7.65
N ILE A 29 24.01 19.31 8.12
CA ILE A 29 22.85 19.50 9.01
C ILE A 29 23.29 20.09 10.35
N CYS A 30 24.36 19.57 10.96
CA CYS A 30 24.90 20.12 12.21
C CYS A 30 25.42 21.55 12.04
N ALA A 31 26.05 21.86 10.90
CA ALA A 31 26.49 23.23 10.61
C ALA A 31 25.31 24.20 10.46
N ALA A 32 24.18 23.75 9.91
CA ALA A 32 23.01 24.59 9.66
C ALA A 32 22.09 24.73 10.89
N LEU A 33 21.92 23.66 11.68
CA LEU A 33 20.89 23.59 12.72
C LEU A 33 21.46 23.52 14.14
N GLY A 34 22.75 23.26 14.30
CA GLY A 34 23.44 23.16 15.59
C GLY A 34 24.21 21.86 15.76
N GLU A 35 25.34 21.92 16.47
CA GLU A 35 26.17 20.74 16.73
C GLU A 35 25.42 19.68 17.53
N GLY A 36 25.67 18.40 17.18
CA GLY A 36 25.09 17.26 17.88
C GLY A 36 23.63 16.93 17.55
N ILE A 37 22.96 17.72 16.70
CA ILE A 37 21.55 17.48 16.31
C ILE A 37 21.37 16.14 15.60
N VAL A 38 22.34 15.74 14.77
CA VAL A 38 22.32 14.43 14.11
C VAL A 38 23.73 13.86 14.03
N VAL A 39 23.85 12.54 14.15
CA VAL A 39 25.12 11.84 13.99
C VAL A 39 25.18 11.06 12.68
N GLY A 40 26.38 10.83 12.16
CA GLY A 40 26.58 10.14 10.88
C GLY A 40 25.93 8.75 10.82
N ARG A 41 25.83 8.03 11.95
CA ARG A 41 25.09 6.76 12.04
C ARG A 41 23.61 6.95 11.66
N THR A 42 22.98 7.99 12.19
CA THR A 42 21.58 8.27 11.91
C THR A 42 21.35 8.63 10.45
N CYS A 43 22.19 9.47 9.85
CA CYS A 43 22.09 9.78 8.43
C CYS A 43 22.25 8.52 7.57
N ARG A 44 23.16 7.59 7.93
CA ARG A 44 23.30 6.31 7.24
C ARG A 44 22.05 5.45 7.32
N ASP A 45 21.47 5.33 8.52
CA ASP A 45 20.25 4.53 8.72
C ASP A 45 19.07 5.09 7.91
N TRP A 46 18.93 6.42 7.83
CA TRP A 46 17.91 7.07 7.02
C TRP A 46 18.17 6.95 5.52
N PHE A 47 19.40 7.12 5.07
CA PHE A 47 19.75 6.95 3.66
C PHE A 47 19.43 5.55 3.17
N LYS A 48 19.78 4.54 3.96
CA LYS A 48 19.40 3.15 3.68
C LYS A 48 17.89 3.00 3.54
N ARG A 49 17.11 3.60 4.45
CA ARG A 49 15.64 3.58 4.36
C ARG A 49 15.09 4.26 3.10
N PHE A 50 15.71 5.36 2.68
CA PHE A 50 15.30 6.06 1.45
C PHE A 50 15.64 5.22 0.21
N GLN A 51 16.79 4.54 0.19
CA GLN A 51 17.16 3.59 -0.86
C GLN A 51 16.21 2.39 -0.91
N ASP A 52 15.85 1.84 0.26
CA ASP A 52 14.94 0.70 0.40
C ASP A 52 13.45 1.08 0.21
N GLY A 53 13.14 2.36 0.00
CA GLY A 53 11.78 2.88 -0.24
C GLY A 53 10.86 2.83 0.99
N GLY A 54 11.39 2.65 2.20
CA GLY A 54 10.61 2.60 3.45
C GLY A 54 9.67 1.38 3.60
N GLY A 55 9.67 0.48 2.61
CA GLY A 55 8.77 -0.68 2.54
C GLY A 55 7.32 -0.32 2.25
N SER A 56 6.55 -1.30 1.78
CA SER A 56 5.12 -1.19 1.56
C SER A 56 4.40 -2.46 2.00
N VAL A 57 3.09 -2.35 2.16
CA VAL A 57 2.17 -3.45 2.44
C VAL A 57 1.17 -3.50 1.30
N MET A 58 1.06 -4.65 0.64
CA MET A 58 0.04 -4.89 -0.37
C MET A 58 -1.21 -5.45 0.31
N ILE A 59 -2.36 -4.88 -0.02
CA ILE A 59 -3.66 -5.30 0.51
C ILE A 59 -4.63 -5.61 -0.63
N TRP A 60 -5.54 -6.54 -0.39
CA TRP A 60 -6.72 -6.78 -1.19
C TRP A 60 -7.97 -6.69 -0.31
N ALA A 61 -9.00 -6.01 -0.80
CA ALA A 61 -10.34 -6.05 -0.21
C ALA A 61 -11.37 -5.81 -1.31
N SER A 62 -12.61 -6.16 -1.03
CA SER A 62 -13.79 -5.84 -1.83
C SER A 62 -14.86 -5.19 -0.95
N PHE A 63 -15.83 -4.54 -1.58
CA PHE A 63 -17.02 -4.05 -0.91
C PHE A 63 -18.19 -4.02 -1.88
N GLY A 64 -19.39 -4.00 -1.34
CA GLY A 64 -20.66 -3.97 -2.06
C GLY A 64 -21.70 -3.19 -1.26
N TRP A 65 -22.96 -3.32 -1.64
CA TRP A 65 -24.07 -2.65 -0.96
C TRP A 65 -24.21 -3.16 0.48
N GLY A 66 -24.13 -4.48 0.70
CA GLY A 66 -24.28 -5.10 2.02
C GLY A 66 -23.06 -4.98 2.95
N GLY A 67 -21.97 -4.35 2.52
CA GLY A 67 -20.81 -4.11 3.38
C GLY A 67 -19.45 -4.23 2.68
N LYS A 68 -18.43 -4.64 3.44
CA LYS A 68 -17.04 -4.78 2.97
C LYS A 68 -16.42 -6.09 3.41
N SER A 69 -15.47 -6.59 2.63
CA SER A 69 -14.68 -7.75 3.01
C SER A 69 -13.75 -7.46 4.19
N SER A 70 -13.21 -8.53 4.77
CA SER A 70 -11.97 -8.44 5.54
C SER A 70 -10.83 -7.98 4.63
N ILE A 71 -9.89 -7.20 5.18
CA ILE A 71 -8.65 -6.84 4.47
C ILE A 71 -7.75 -8.06 4.44
N CYS A 72 -7.27 -8.43 3.25
CA CYS A 72 -6.30 -9.48 3.04
C CYS A 72 -4.91 -8.87 2.80
N PHE A 73 -3.96 -9.16 3.69
CA PHE A 73 -2.57 -8.76 3.52
C PHE A 73 -1.85 -9.74 2.59
N VAL A 74 -1.13 -9.19 1.63
CA VAL A 74 -0.43 -9.95 0.60
C VAL A 74 1.06 -9.74 0.80
N ASP A 75 1.79 -10.83 1.00
CA ASP A 75 3.23 -10.76 1.18
C ASP A 75 3.92 -10.68 -0.19
N GLY A 76 4.67 -9.60 -0.39
CA GLY A 76 5.37 -9.33 -1.64
C GLY A 76 4.43 -8.90 -2.77
N ARG A 77 4.83 -9.19 -4.01
CA ARG A 77 4.06 -8.83 -5.21
C ARG A 77 3.05 -9.91 -5.53
N MET A 78 1.79 -9.53 -5.70
CA MET A 78 0.74 -10.45 -6.11
C MET A 78 0.96 -10.93 -7.56
N ASN A 79 0.83 -12.24 -7.77
CA ASN A 79 0.78 -12.86 -9.09
C ASN A 79 -0.63 -13.40 -9.39
N ALA A 80 -0.87 -13.83 -10.63
CA ALA A 80 -2.18 -14.31 -11.05
C ALA A 80 -2.72 -15.49 -10.23
N LYS A 81 -1.85 -16.43 -9.81
CA LYS A 81 -2.25 -17.56 -8.96
C LYS A 81 -2.65 -17.08 -7.57
N GLY A 82 -1.82 -16.25 -6.94
CA GLY A 82 -2.08 -15.68 -5.62
C GLY A 82 -3.37 -14.87 -5.61
N TYR A 83 -3.62 -14.08 -6.66
CA TYR A 83 -4.88 -13.36 -6.83
C TYR A 83 -6.09 -14.29 -6.80
N ARG A 84 -6.06 -15.39 -7.57
CA ARG A 84 -7.14 -16.37 -7.58
C ARG A 84 -7.37 -17.03 -6.22
N GLU A 85 -6.31 -17.33 -5.47
CA GLU A 85 -6.46 -17.90 -4.13
C GLU A 85 -7.07 -16.90 -3.14
N VAL A 86 -6.74 -15.60 -3.25
CA VAL A 86 -7.40 -14.54 -2.50
C VAL A 86 -8.89 -14.48 -2.85
N LEU A 87 -9.25 -14.53 -4.14
CA LEU A 87 -10.66 -14.50 -4.57
C LEU A 87 -11.45 -15.72 -4.07
N LYS A 88 -10.89 -16.93 -4.16
CA LYS A 88 -11.56 -18.13 -3.63
C LYS A 88 -11.87 -18.02 -2.14
N LYS A 89 -10.96 -17.44 -1.37
CA LYS A 89 -11.06 -17.34 0.09
C LYS A 89 -11.98 -16.20 0.54
N HIS A 90 -12.00 -15.09 -0.19
CA HIS A 90 -12.62 -13.86 0.28
C HIS A 90 -13.74 -13.32 -0.59
N LEU A 91 -13.80 -13.68 -1.89
CA LEU A 91 -14.86 -13.17 -2.76
C LEU A 91 -16.12 -14.04 -2.70
N ILE A 92 -15.96 -15.37 -2.77
CA ILE A 92 -17.09 -16.30 -2.91
C ILE A 92 -18.03 -16.25 -1.71
N ASP A 93 -17.48 -16.24 -0.50
CA ASP A 93 -18.27 -16.19 0.73
C ASP A 93 -18.97 -14.83 0.94
N ILE A 94 -18.49 -13.79 0.24
CA ILE A 94 -18.85 -12.41 0.50
C ILE A 94 -19.85 -11.88 -0.53
N GLY A 95 -19.70 -12.20 -1.81
CA GLY A 95 -20.59 -11.69 -2.86
C GLY A 95 -22.05 -12.03 -2.58
N SER A 96 -22.34 -13.30 -2.28
CA SER A 96 -23.70 -13.75 -1.97
C SER A 96 -24.26 -13.16 -0.66
N CYS A 97 -23.38 -12.91 0.30
CA CYS A 97 -23.75 -12.35 1.61
C CYS A 97 -24.04 -10.84 1.53
N MET A 98 -23.30 -10.10 0.68
CA MET A 98 -23.42 -8.65 0.59
C MET A 98 -24.49 -8.19 -0.39
N ASP A 99 -24.61 -8.87 -1.53
CA ASP A 99 -25.34 -8.32 -2.69
C ASP A 99 -26.40 -9.28 -3.25
N GLY A 100 -26.69 -10.38 -2.54
CA GLY A 100 -27.70 -11.37 -2.94
C GLY A 100 -27.21 -12.31 -4.05
N SER A 101 -28.13 -12.89 -4.83
CA SER A 101 -27.79 -13.91 -5.84
C SER A 101 -27.24 -13.37 -7.17
N ASP A 102 -27.50 -12.09 -7.48
CA ASP A 102 -27.31 -11.53 -8.82
C ASP A 102 -26.20 -10.45 -8.89
N TRP A 103 -25.20 -10.58 -8.04
CA TRP A 103 -24.09 -9.63 -7.96
C TRP A 103 -23.16 -9.72 -9.18
N ILE A 104 -22.55 -8.59 -9.52
CA ILE A 104 -21.55 -8.46 -10.60
C ILE A 104 -20.21 -8.11 -9.97
N PHE A 105 -19.18 -8.88 -10.29
CA PHE A 105 -17.82 -8.60 -9.83
C PHE A 105 -17.16 -7.51 -10.66
N GLN A 106 -16.72 -6.44 -10.01
CA GLN A 106 -15.97 -5.36 -10.65
C GLN A 106 -14.48 -5.48 -10.30
N GLN A 107 -13.61 -5.43 -11.32
CA GLN A 107 -12.15 -5.38 -11.20
C GLN A 107 -11.57 -4.56 -12.37
N ASP A 108 -10.36 -4.01 -12.20
CA ASP A 108 -9.65 -3.36 -13.31
C ASP A 108 -9.01 -4.37 -14.28
N ASN A 109 -8.38 -3.84 -15.34
CA ASN A 109 -7.71 -4.65 -16.35
C ASN A 109 -6.22 -4.93 -16.04
N ALA A 110 -5.81 -4.94 -14.77
CA ALA A 110 -4.43 -5.29 -14.44
C ALA A 110 -4.05 -6.67 -15.04
N PRO A 111 -2.79 -6.88 -15.50
CA PRO A 111 -2.40 -8.13 -16.16
C PRO A 111 -2.68 -9.40 -15.34
N ILE A 112 -2.62 -9.31 -14.01
CA ILE A 112 -2.94 -10.44 -13.11
C ILE A 112 -4.43 -10.77 -13.07
N HIS A 113 -5.32 -9.78 -13.26
CA HIS A 113 -6.78 -9.95 -13.29
C HIS A 113 -7.24 -10.51 -14.64
N GLN A 114 -6.57 -10.09 -15.72
CA GLN A 114 -6.85 -10.52 -17.10
C GLN A 114 -6.11 -11.82 -17.49
N ALA A 115 -5.36 -12.43 -16.59
CA ALA A 115 -4.71 -13.71 -16.84
C ALA A 115 -5.74 -14.77 -17.24
N LYS A 116 -5.49 -15.50 -18.34
CA LYS A 116 -6.42 -16.51 -18.90
C LYS A 116 -6.95 -17.49 -17.85
N ALA A 117 -6.09 -17.96 -16.95
CA ALA A 117 -6.48 -18.88 -15.89
C ALA A 117 -7.49 -18.29 -14.89
N ASN A 118 -7.47 -16.98 -14.67
CA ASN A 118 -8.39 -16.30 -13.76
C ASN A 118 -9.73 -16.04 -14.46
N LEU A 119 -9.71 -15.62 -15.73
CA LEU A 119 -10.92 -15.50 -16.54
C LEU A 119 -11.64 -16.85 -16.72
N THR A 120 -10.91 -17.94 -16.95
CA THR A 120 -11.48 -19.30 -17.00
C THR A 120 -12.08 -19.71 -15.65
N TRP A 121 -11.43 -19.35 -14.54
CA TRP A 121 -11.95 -19.64 -13.20
C TRP A 121 -13.25 -18.88 -12.91
N PHE A 122 -13.35 -17.58 -13.23
CA PHE A 122 -14.61 -16.83 -13.08
C PHE A 122 -15.77 -17.51 -13.83
N LYS A 123 -15.52 -17.94 -15.07
CA LYS A 123 -16.51 -18.69 -15.87
C LYS A 123 -16.92 -20.00 -15.19
N SER A 124 -15.99 -20.75 -14.61
CA SER A 124 -16.33 -22.02 -13.93
C SER A 124 -17.09 -21.81 -12.63
N GLN A 125 -16.88 -20.68 -11.96
CA GLN A 125 -17.64 -20.29 -10.76
C GLN A 125 -18.96 -19.58 -11.09
N LYS A 126 -19.28 -19.37 -12.38
CA LYS A 126 -20.44 -18.60 -12.84
C LYS A 126 -20.49 -17.17 -12.28
N ILE A 127 -19.32 -16.57 -12.06
CA ILE A 127 -19.20 -15.19 -11.60
C ILE A 127 -19.18 -14.27 -12.82
N ASN A 128 -20.14 -13.34 -12.87
CA ASN A 128 -20.18 -12.30 -13.89
C ASN A 128 -19.16 -11.21 -13.55
N VAL A 129 -18.16 -11.02 -14.41
CA VAL A 129 -17.18 -9.93 -14.27
C VAL A 129 -17.59 -8.78 -15.17
N LEU A 130 -17.70 -7.58 -14.60
CA LEU A 130 -18.03 -6.38 -15.34
C LEU A 130 -16.91 -6.06 -16.35
N PRO A 131 -17.21 -5.89 -17.65
CA PRO A 131 -16.25 -5.38 -18.62
C PRO A 131 -15.75 -4.00 -18.17
N TRP A 132 -14.43 -3.82 -18.11
CA TRP A 132 -13.83 -2.59 -17.60
C TRP A 132 -13.12 -1.81 -18.72
N PRO A 133 -13.34 -0.49 -18.86
CA PRO A 133 -12.56 0.34 -19.75
C PRO A 133 -11.13 0.55 -19.23
N SER A 134 -10.15 0.51 -20.12
CA SER A 134 -8.75 0.78 -19.76
C SER A 134 -8.56 2.23 -19.32
N LEU A 135 -7.65 2.47 -18.38
CA LEU A 135 -7.28 3.80 -17.88
C LEU A 135 -8.46 4.60 -17.26
N SER A 136 -9.42 3.90 -16.65
CA SER A 136 -10.58 4.54 -16.00
C SER A 136 -10.62 4.28 -14.49
N PRO A 137 -9.64 4.78 -13.72
CA PRO A 137 -9.63 4.62 -12.27
C PRO A 137 -10.75 5.42 -11.59
N ASP A 138 -11.22 6.50 -12.21
CA ASP A 138 -12.32 7.36 -11.76
C ASP A 138 -13.66 6.61 -11.67
N LEU A 139 -13.85 5.61 -12.52
CA LEU A 139 -15.03 4.74 -12.49
C LEU A 139 -14.94 3.70 -11.36
N ASN A 140 -13.74 3.42 -10.83
CA ASN A 140 -13.51 2.36 -9.86
C ASN A 140 -13.73 2.88 -8.43
N LEU A 141 -14.89 2.55 -7.85
CA LEU A 141 -15.27 3.04 -6.52
C LEU A 141 -14.28 2.63 -5.41
N VAL A 142 -13.51 1.54 -5.58
CA VAL A 142 -12.52 1.10 -4.59
C VAL A 142 -11.37 2.10 -4.43
N GLU A 143 -11.05 2.88 -5.47
CA GLU A 143 -9.99 3.89 -5.41
C GLU A 143 -10.33 5.01 -4.41
N ASN A 144 -11.61 5.40 -4.33
CA ASN A 144 -12.09 6.37 -3.35
C ASN A 144 -11.98 5.82 -1.92
N LEU A 145 -12.24 4.52 -1.74
CA LEU A 145 -12.08 3.84 -0.46
C LEU A 145 -10.60 3.81 -0.04
N TRP A 146 -9.69 3.48 -0.97
CA TRP A 146 -8.25 3.52 -0.72
C TRP A 146 -7.75 4.92 -0.36
N GLY A 147 -8.20 5.95 -1.06
CA GLY A 147 -7.88 7.34 -0.72
C GLY A 147 -8.38 7.73 0.68
N THR A 148 -9.55 7.24 1.08
CA THR A 148 -10.09 7.46 2.44
C THR A 148 -9.31 6.71 3.51
N LEU A 149 -8.97 5.45 3.26
CA LEU A 149 -8.15 4.63 4.15
C LEU A 149 -6.77 5.27 4.35
N ALA A 150 -6.10 5.65 3.27
CA ALA A 150 -4.78 6.27 3.33
C ALA A 150 -4.81 7.56 4.16
N ARG A 151 -5.79 8.44 3.95
CA ARG A 151 -5.93 9.67 4.75
C ARG A 151 -6.12 9.40 6.23
N LYS A 152 -6.88 8.36 6.60
CA LYS A 152 -7.06 7.96 8.00
C LYS A 152 -5.78 7.37 8.61
N VAL A 153 -5.13 6.46 7.89
CA VAL A 153 -3.89 5.79 8.34
C VAL A 153 -2.75 6.78 8.56
N TYR A 154 -2.63 7.80 7.70
CA TYR A 154 -1.57 8.80 7.73
C TYR A 154 -2.02 10.16 8.32
N ALA A 155 -3.17 10.20 9.01
CA ALA A 155 -3.68 11.41 9.64
C ALA A 155 -2.62 12.04 10.58
N GLY A 156 -2.54 13.37 10.58
CA GLY A 156 -1.55 14.10 11.38
C GLY A 156 -0.09 13.87 10.96
N GLY A 157 0.16 13.35 9.75
CA GLY A 157 1.51 13.05 9.28
C GLY A 157 2.15 11.82 9.93
N LYS A 158 1.33 10.90 10.49
CA LYS A 158 1.79 9.67 11.13
C LYS A 158 2.76 8.90 10.22
N GLN A 159 3.81 8.34 10.80
CA GLN A 159 4.81 7.55 10.09
C GLN A 159 4.97 6.20 10.78
N PHE A 160 5.29 5.16 10.00
CA PHE A 160 5.46 3.80 10.51
C PHE A 160 6.91 3.37 10.39
N ARG A 161 7.41 2.65 11.41
CA ARG A 161 8.80 2.14 11.42
C ARG A 161 8.89 0.70 10.92
N THR A 162 7.81 -0.06 11.00
CA THR A 162 7.73 -1.45 10.54
C THR A 162 6.45 -1.71 9.76
N LYS A 163 6.46 -2.77 8.94
CA LYS A 163 5.27 -3.20 8.20
C LYS A 163 4.17 -3.66 9.15
N GLU A 164 4.53 -4.25 10.29
CA GLU A 164 3.60 -4.74 11.31
C GLU A 164 2.84 -3.57 11.94
N GLN A 165 3.53 -2.47 12.27
CA GLN A 165 2.86 -1.27 12.78
C GLN A 165 1.86 -0.68 11.78
N LEU A 166 2.22 -0.70 10.50
CA LEU A 166 1.33 -0.28 9.42
C LEU A 166 0.14 -1.23 9.28
N LYS A 167 0.37 -2.56 9.27
CA LYS A 167 -0.68 -3.60 9.21
C LYS A 167 -1.68 -3.43 10.37
N THR A 168 -1.21 -3.28 11.61
CA THR A 168 -2.07 -3.08 12.79
C THR A 168 -2.89 -1.80 12.74
N THR A 169 -2.41 -0.75 12.06
CA THR A 169 -3.17 0.52 11.94
C THR A 169 -4.22 0.46 10.82
N ILE A 170 -4.06 -0.43 9.84
CA ILE A 170 -4.99 -0.58 8.71
C ILE A 170 -6.26 -1.35 9.12
N ILE A 171 -6.15 -2.26 10.10
CA ILE A 171 -7.26 -3.07 10.63
C ILE A 171 -8.09 -2.23 11.59
#